data_AF-A0A1Y3DLD7-F1
#
_entry.id   AF-A0A1Y3DLD7-F1
#
_cell.length_a   1.000
_cell.length_b   1.000
_cell.length_c   1.000
_cell.angle_alpha   90.00
_cell.angle_beta   90.00
_cell.angle_gamma   90.00
#
_symmetry.space_group_name_H-M   'P 1'
#
loop_
_entity.id
_entity.type
_entity.pdbx_description
1 polymer ?
#
loop_
_entity_poly.entity_id
_entity_poly.type
_entity_poly.pdbx_seq_one_letter_code
_entity_poly.pdbx_strand_id
1 'polypeptide(L)'
;MVVVVTIVVVLLIVASVLLILHFVNNSSSNDKFPFGIGVYTYDVVHKYSHIHDPAIGEQVNVGSNVIPINKVHAPFTQGLFFIDNDTLLESSGLYGASYIREFSLSSGKTKRFNNLKSNLFAEGLAIVIEPMTYRKFILTLTYKEKVILVFDYNTMELYHTFEHELDGYGLTSNIDLLQSVEDLKEENFARYQKLWTTTGDNYLYEIEIPYEFSKTKKLSISGKTPITCAGFAIYHVNELEYHVQAKTLYANVFLTKLILEIDISKGACLKIINLSGLVEKCDNYEGMKNRESVLNGIAIDPQNSKADLPNLLVTGKIWPNMFQIRLVKSISKLEATAALSEYFKSIGKKVP
;
A
#
# COMPACT_ATOMS: atom_id res chain seq x y z
N MET A 1 -15.37 -26.37 -29.26
CA MET A 1 -14.09 -26.22 -28.53
C MET A 1 -14.20 -25.27 -27.36
N VAL A 2 -14.61 -24.01 -27.54
CA VAL A 2 -14.69 -22.99 -26.45
C VAL A 2 -15.58 -23.43 -25.28
N VAL A 3 -16.78 -23.96 -25.55
CA VAL A 3 -17.72 -24.43 -24.50
C VAL A 3 -17.15 -25.58 -23.67
N VAL A 4 -16.41 -26.50 -24.30
CA VAL A 4 -15.78 -27.63 -23.62
C VAL A 4 -14.64 -27.16 -22.72
N VAL A 5 -13.83 -26.20 -23.18
CA VAL A 5 -12.76 -25.58 -22.38
C VAL A 5 -13.36 -24.83 -21.18
N THR A 6 -14.43 -24.06 -21.36
CA THR A 6 -15.11 -23.37 -20.26
C THR A 6 -15.69 -24.35 -19.23
N ILE A 7 -16.30 -25.45 -19.66
CA ILE A 7 -16.84 -26.48 -18.77
C ILE A 7 -15.71 -27.17 -17.99
N VAL A 8 -14.59 -27.51 -18.66
CA VAL A 8 -13.43 -28.13 -18.00
C VAL A 8 -12.80 -27.19 -16.98
N VAL A 9 -12.65 -25.89 -17.30
CA VAL A 9 -12.13 -24.90 -16.35
C VAL A 9 -13.07 -24.73 -15.15
N VAL A 10 -14.38 -24.65 -15.37
CA VAL A 10 -15.37 -24.56 -14.28
C VAL A 10 -15.34 -25.82 -13.43
N LEU A 11 -15.25 -27.01 -14.02
CA LEU A 11 -15.14 -28.27 -13.29
C LEU A 11 -13.84 -28.37 -12.50
N LEU A 12 -12.71 -27.87 -13.03
CA LEU A 12 -11.45 -27.80 -12.30
C LEU A 12 -11.50 -26.82 -11.13
N ILE A 13 -12.14 -25.66 -11.30
CA ILE A 13 -12.38 -24.70 -10.20
C ILE A 13 -13.28 -25.33 -9.15
N VAL A 14 -14.40 -25.94 -9.54
CA VAL A 14 -15.32 -26.61 -8.62
C VAL A 14 -14.63 -27.77 -7.91
N ALA A 15 -13.84 -28.58 -8.61
CA ALA A 15 -13.07 -29.66 -8.02
C ALA A 15 -12.01 -29.12 -7.04
N SER A 16 -11.35 -28.01 -7.37
CA SER A 16 -10.37 -27.36 -6.48
C SER A 16 -11.04 -26.80 -5.24
N VAL A 17 -12.20 -26.15 -5.38
CA VAL A 17 -13.01 -25.64 -4.26
C VAL A 17 -13.52 -26.78 -3.39
N LEU A 18 -14.00 -27.87 -3.98
CA LEU A 18 -14.46 -29.06 -3.26
C LEU A 18 -13.31 -29.79 -2.57
N LEU A 19 -12.12 -29.84 -3.18
CA LEU A 19 -10.93 -30.41 -2.59
C LEU A 19 -10.47 -29.57 -1.39
N ILE A 20 -10.46 -28.23 -1.53
CA ILE A 20 -10.23 -27.30 -0.43
C ILE A 20 -11.25 -27.55 0.68
N LEU A 21 -12.56 -27.60 0.37
CA LEU A 21 -13.62 -27.87 1.34
C LEU A 21 -13.46 -29.23 2.03
N HIS A 22 -13.02 -30.26 1.30
CA HIS A 22 -12.76 -31.58 1.85
C HIS A 22 -11.61 -31.54 2.87
N PHE A 23 -10.50 -30.87 2.55
CA PHE A 23 -9.40 -30.67 3.51
C PHE A 23 -9.78 -29.76 4.68
N VAL A 24 -10.63 -28.74 4.44
CA VAL A 24 -11.20 -27.88 5.50
C VAL A 24 -12.06 -28.69 6.47
N ASN A 25 -12.90 -29.60 5.98
CA ASN A 25 -13.80 -30.39 6.82
C ASN A 25 -13.12 -31.54 7.55
N ASN A 26 -12.08 -32.14 6.97
CA ASN A 26 -11.40 -33.31 7.53
C ASN A 26 -10.13 -33.00 8.35
N SER A 27 -9.70 -31.74 8.43
CA SER A 27 -8.58 -31.35 9.30
C SER A 27 -9.02 -31.32 10.77
N SER A 28 -8.63 -32.35 11.52
CA SER A 28 -8.76 -32.48 12.97
C SER A 28 -7.48 -32.03 13.67
N SER A 29 -7.16 -30.73 13.62
CA SER A 29 -6.22 -30.11 14.54
C SER A 29 -6.41 -28.60 14.56
N ASN A 30 -6.37 -28.02 15.76
CA ASN A 30 -6.25 -26.58 15.95
C ASN A 30 -5.09 -26.01 15.11
N ASP A 31 -5.31 -24.79 14.61
CA ASP A 31 -4.35 -23.78 14.14
C ASP A 31 -3.96 -23.58 12.68
N LYS A 32 -4.38 -24.37 11.68
CA LYS A 32 -4.05 -24.04 10.28
C LYS A 32 -5.21 -24.27 9.31
N PHE A 33 -5.71 -23.17 8.72
CA PHE A 33 -6.43 -23.19 7.44
C PHE A 33 -5.56 -23.98 6.43
N PRO A 34 -6.11 -24.70 5.43
CA PRO A 34 -5.40 -25.77 4.68
C PRO A 34 -4.09 -25.39 3.93
N PHE A 35 -3.60 -24.16 4.07
CA PHE A 35 -2.36 -23.68 3.46
C PHE A 35 -1.43 -22.94 4.43
N GLY A 36 -1.69 -22.98 5.75
CA GLY A 36 -0.89 -22.24 6.74
C GLY A 36 -1.04 -20.72 6.69
N ILE A 37 -2.02 -20.21 5.94
CA ILE A 37 -2.37 -18.79 5.86
C ILE A 37 -3.18 -18.40 7.10
N GLY A 38 -2.76 -17.35 7.80
CA GLY A 38 -3.51 -16.79 8.91
C GLY A 38 -4.65 -15.88 8.43
N VAL A 39 -5.82 -15.97 9.04
CA VAL A 39 -6.96 -15.10 8.73
C VAL A 39 -7.24 -14.21 9.92
N TYR A 40 -7.41 -12.92 9.66
CA TYR A 40 -7.53 -11.90 10.67
C TYR A 40 -8.70 -10.98 10.37
N THR A 41 -9.31 -10.50 11.44
CA THR A 41 -10.19 -9.33 11.47
C THR A 41 -9.48 -8.24 12.28
N TYR A 42 -10.22 -7.26 12.77
CA TYR A 42 -9.65 -6.11 13.45
C TYR A 42 -10.55 -5.61 14.60
N ASP A 43 -9.91 -5.07 15.62
CA ASP A 43 -10.51 -4.11 16.54
C ASP A 43 -10.05 -2.70 16.16
N VAL A 44 -10.94 -1.71 16.22
CA VAL A 44 -10.55 -0.30 16.10
C VAL A 44 -10.03 0.17 17.45
N VAL A 45 -8.76 0.60 17.48
CA VAL A 45 -8.11 1.15 18.68
C VAL A 45 -8.39 2.65 18.76
N HIS A 46 -8.15 3.38 17.67
CA HIS A 46 -8.39 4.81 17.58
C HIS A 46 -8.95 5.19 16.21
N LYS A 47 -9.73 6.27 16.19
CA LYS A 47 -10.23 6.93 14.97
C LYS A 47 -9.66 8.36 14.94
N TYR A 48 -9.06 8.74 13.81
CA TYR A 48 -8.48 10.06 13.58
C TYR A 48 -9.22 10.79 12.47
N SER A 49 -9.08 12.11 12.42
CA SER A 49 -9.54 12.92 11.29
C SER A 49 -8.57 12.77 10.11
N HIS A 50 -9.10 12.67 8.89
CA HIS A 50 -8.32 12.55 7.66
C HIS A 50 -8.78 13.58 6.65
N ILE A 51 -8.33 14.81 6.88
CA ILE A 51 -8.64 15.94 6.01
C ILE A 51 -7.34 16.65 5.65
N HIS A 52 -7.26 17.16 4.42
CA HIS A 52 -6.26 18.10 4.00
C HIS A 52 -6.89 19.48 3.94
N ASP A 53 -6.32 20.42 4.68
CA ASP A 53 -6.59 21.84 4.57
C ASP A 53 -5.38 22.52 3.92
N PRO A 54 -5.47 22.88 2.63
CA PRO A 54 -4.39 23.54 1.89
C PRO A 54 -4.05 24.94 2.43
N ALA A 55 -4.92 25.54 3.26
CA ALA A 55 -4.63 26.80 3.94
C ALA A 55 -3.75 26.61 5.20
N ILE A 56 -3.53 25.36 5.62
CA ILE A 56 -2.71 25.00 6.78
C ILE A 56 -1.44 24.28 6.31
N GLY A 57 -0.29 24.78 6.77
CA GLY A 57 1.01 24.21 6.44
C GLY A 57 1.74 25.00 5.35
N GLU A 58 3.02 24.71 5.21
CA GLU A 58 3.90 25.34 4.23
C GLU A 58 3.71 24.69 2.84
N GLN A 59 3.25 25.48 1.88
CA GLN A 59 3.18 25.03 0.49
C GLN A 59 4.56 25.17 -0.16
N VAL A 60 5.14 24.04 -0.57
CA VAL A 60 6.45 23.98 -1.19
C VAL A 60 6.29 23.80 -2.71
N ASN A 61 6.92 24.68 -3.48
CA ASN A 61 7.03 24.64 -4.95
C ASN A 61 5.72 24.38 -5.71
N VAL A 62 5.06 25.45 -6.10
CA VAL A 62 3.93 25.43 -7.04
C VAL A 62 4.48 25.62 -8.44
N GLY A 63 4.55 24.57 -9.26
CA GLY A 63 4.70 24.76 -10.70
C GLY A 63 3.58 25.68 -11.21
N SER A 64 3.87 26.57 -12.16
CA SER A 64 2.93 27.61 -12.64
C SER A 64 1.58 27.10 -13.21
N ASN A 65 1.42 25.78 -13.38
CA ASN A 65 0.25 25.12 -13.97
C ASN A 65 -0.51 24.21 -12.99
N VAL A 66 -0.28 24.35 -11.68
CA VAL A 66 -1.08 23.67 -10.66
C VAL A 66 -2.35 24.48 -10.42
N ILE A 67 -3.52 23.84 -10.51
CA ILE A 67 -4.77 24.43 -10.00
C ILE A 67 -4.89 23.97 -8.54
N PRO A 68 -4.51 24.80 -7.55
CA PRO A 68 -4.60 24.37 -6.17
C PRO A 68 -6.08 24.14 -5.81
N ILE A 69 -6.38 22.98 -5.23
CA ILE A 69 -7.64 22.80 -4.52
C ILE A 69 -7.56 23.73 -3.31
N ASN A 70 -8.34 24.81 -3.28
CA ASN A 70 -8.30 25.79 -2.19
C ASN A 70 -9.38 25.53 -1.13
N LYS A 71 -9.68 24.26 -0.87
CA LYS A 71 -10.70 23.85 0.11
C LYS A 71 -10.29 22.62 0.88
N VAL A 72 -10.81 22.54 2.11
CA VAL A 72 -10.71 21.35 2.94
C VAL A 72 -11.37 20.16 2.26
N HIS A 73 -10.67 19.03 2.19
CA HIS A 73 -11.18 17.80 1.57
C HIS A 73 -10.53 16.55 2.17
N ALA A 74 -11.18 15.41 2.02
CA ALA A 74 -10.57 14.11 2.28
C ALA A 74 -9.61 13.74 1.13
N PRO A 75 -8.36 13.32 1.42
CA PRO A 75 -7.38 12.96 0.39
C PRO A 75 -7.79 11.75 -0.45
N PHE A 76 -7.34 11.70 -1.71
CA PHE A 76 -7.43 10.51 -2.54
C PHE A 76 -6.17 9.64 -2.33
N THR A 77 -6.05 9.05 -1.14
CA THR A 77 -4.82 8.39 -0.67
C THR A 77 -4.32 7.30 -1.60
N GLN A 78 -3.05 7.39 -1.99
CA GLN A 78 -2.36 6.42 -2.84
C GLN A 78 -1.09 5.83 -2.21
N GLY A 79 -0.54 6.50 -1.21
CA GLY A 79 0.56 6.00 -0.39
C GLY A 79 0.50 6.65 0.98
N LEU A 80 0.85 5.90 2.02
CA LEU A 80 0.82 6.36 3.40
C LEU A 80 2.02 5.78 4.15
N PHE A 81 2.71 6.60 4.94
CA PHE A 81 3.92 6.14 5.63
C PHE A 81 4.18 6.93 6.92
N PHE A 82 4.46 6.26 8.04
CA PHE A 82 4.88 6.94 9.27
C PHE A 82 6.35 7.37 9.19
N ILE A 83 6.63 8.63 9.50
CA ILE A 83 8.02 9.12 9.61
C ILE A 83 8.48 9.29 11.06
N ASP A 84 7.53 9.33 12.00
CA ASP A 84 7.74 9.22 13.45
C ASP A 84 6.44 8.74 14.12
N ASN A 85 6.32 8.85 15.44
CA ASN A 85 5.16 8.37 16.22
C ASN A 85 3.83 9.10 15.97
N ASP A 86 3.83 10.29 15.39
CA ASP A 86 2.62 11.08 15.10
C ASP A 86 2.60 11.63 13.66
N THR A 87 3.74 11.72 13.00
CA THR A 87 3.85 12.35 11.68
C THR A 87 3.82 11.32 10.57
N LEU A 88 3.02 11.60 9.54
CA LEU A 88 2.93 10.78 8.34
C LEU A 88 3.30 11.57 7.09
N LEU A 89 3.80 10.85 6.11
CA LEU A 89 3.76 11.23 4.71
C LEU A 89 2.58 10.57 4.02
N GLU A 90 1.96 11.30 3.09
CA GLU A 90 0.89 10.79 2.25
C GLU A 90 1.01 11.34 0.84
N SER A 91 0.78 10.48 -0.15
CA SER A 91 0.49 10.89 -1.52
C SER A 91 -1.01 10.82 -1.77
N SER A 92 -1.54 11.86 -2.39
CA SER A 92 -2.93 11.92 -2.86
C SER A 92 -2.93 12.04 -4.37
N GLY A 93 -3.68 11.15 -5.04
CA GLY A 93 -3.85 11.13 -6.48
C GLY A 93 -4.86 12.17 -6.98
N LEU A 94 -5.29 11.99 -8.24
CA LEU A 94 -6.15 12.83 -9.09
C LEU A 94 -5.39 13.81 -9.99
N TYR A 95 -5.58 13.72 -11.30
CA TYR A 95 -5.03 14.68 -12.27
C TYR A 95 -5.53 16.09 -11.94
N GLY A 96 -4.62 17.07 -12.00
CA GLY A 96 -4.91 18.46 -11.63
C GLY A 96 -4.93 18.74 -10.13
N ALA A 97 -4.90 17.72 -9.29
CA ALA A 97 -5.15 17.80 -7.85
C ALA A 97 -4.19 16.98 -7.00
N SER A 98 -3.23 16.28 -7.62
CA SER A 98 -2.30 15.40 -6.92
C SER A 98 -1.32 16.19 -6.06
N TYR A 99 -0.96 15.63 -4.91
CA TYR A 99 0.03 16.21 -4.01
C TYR A 99 0.71 15.14 -3.17
N ILE A 100 1.86 15.50 -2.60
CA ILE A 100 2.40 14.84 -1.42
C ILE A 100 2.29 15.78 -0.23
N ARG A 101 2.08 15.23 0.96
CA ARG A 101 2.02 16.03 2.19
C ARG A 101 2.68 15.32 3.36
N GLU A 102 3.17 16.13 4.30
CA GLU A 102 3.52 15.72 5.65
C GLU A 102 2.48 16.28 6.62
N PHE A 103 1.93 15.46 7.50
CA PHE A 103 0.89 15.88 8.43
C PHE A 103 0.98 15.16 9.78
N SER A 104 0.38 15.75 10.82
CA SER A 104 0.24 15.15 12.15
C SER A 104 -1.04 14.32 12.23
N LEU A 105 -0.93 13.07 12.67
CA LEU A 105 -2.04 12.13 12.85
C LEU A 105 -3.03 12.63 13.90
N SER A 106 -2.52 13.00 15.07
CA SER A 106 -3.34 13.43 16.21
C SER A 106 -4.16 14.69 15.90
N SER A 107 -3.59 15.64 15.16
CA SER A 107 -4.25 16.91 14.85
C SER A 107 -4.91 16.96 13.48
N GLY A 108 -4.53 16.07 12.54
CA GLY A 108 -4.89 16.13 11.13
C GLY A 108 -4.26 17.30 10.36
N LYS A 109 -3.46 18.16 11.01
CA LYS A 109 -2.91 19.37 10.40
C LYS A 109 -1.77 19.02 9.46
N THR A 110 -1.85 19.52 8.24
CA THR A 110 -0.75 19.49 7.28
C THR A 110 0.36 20.42 7.75
N LYS A 111 1.59 19.91 7.80
CA LYS A 111 2.78 20.68 8.14
C LYS A 111 3.37 21.33 6.89
N ARG A 112 3.49 20.54 5.82
CA ARG A 112 3.95 20.99 4.51
C ARG A 112 3.41 20.07 3.43
N PHE A 113 3.30 20.60 2.21
CA PHE A 113 2.83 19.83 1.06
C PHE A 113 3.40 20.39 -0.24
N ASN A 114 3.47 19.54 -1.25
CA ASN A 114 3.89 19.88 -2.59
C ASN A 114 2.85 19.37 -3.60
N ASN A 115 2.27 20.30 -4.36
CA ASN A 115 1.31 19.95 -5.41
C ASN A 115 2.05 19.53 -6.68
N LEU A 116 1.60 18.44 -7.28
CA LEU A 116 2.16 17.95 -8.53
C LEU A 116 1.60 18.72 -9.73
N LYS A 117 2.35 18.70 -10.83
CA LYS A 117 1.87 19.23 -12.12
C LYS A 117 0.56 18.56 -12.52
N SER A 118 -0.33 19.31 -13.16
CA SER A 118 -1.71 18.88 -13.44
C SER A 118 -1.83 17.62 -14.31
N ASN A 119 -0.81 17.30 -15.10
CA ASN A 119 -0.74 16.11 -15.94
C ASN A 119 -0.17 14.88 -15.21
N LEU A 120 0.14 14.97 -13.93
CA LEU A 120 0.66 13.87 -13.12
C LEU A 120 -0.43 13.39 -12.15
N PHE A 121 -0.53 12.08 -12.00
CA PHE A 121 -1.36 11.44 -10.99
C PHE A 121 -0.45 10.77 -9.97
N ALA A 122 -0.41 11.27 -8.72
CA ALA A 122 0.43 10.66 -7.68
C ALA A 122 -0.08 9.28 -7.30
N GLU A 123 0.85 8.33 -7.14
CA GLU A 123 0.59 6.98 -6.64
C GLU A 123 1.41 6.73 -5.37
N GLY A 124 1.77 5.48 -5.05
CA GLY A 124 2.52 5.11 -3.86
C GLY A 124 3.81 5.91 -3.67
N LEU A 125 4.17 6.14 -2.40
CA LEU A 125 5.40 6.81 -2.01
C LEU A 125 6.26 5.93 -1.10
N ALA A 126 7.56 6.17 -1.09
CA ALA A 126 8.48 5.52 -0.17
C ALA A 126 9.66 6.44 0.13
N ILE A 127 10.32 6.22 1.26
CA ILE A 127 11.57 6.92 1.57
C ILE A 127 12.74 6.02 1.24
N VAL A 128 13.78 6.61 0.65
CA VAL A 128 15.05 5.95 0.34
C VAL A 128 16.21 6.86 0.71
N ILE A 129 17.40 6.26 0.85
CA ILE A 129 18.66 6.99 1.03
C ILE A 129 19.40 7.00 -0.31
N GLU A 130 19.86 8.14 -0.81
CA GLU A 130 20.77 8.11 -1.96
C GLU A 130 22.13 7.54 -1.53
N PRO A 131 22.64 6.47 -2.17
CA PRO A 131 23.89 5.82 -1.73
C PRO A 131 25.14 6.71 -1.78
N MET A 132 25.23 7.62 -2.75
CA MET A 132 26.38 8.51 -2.94
C MET A 132 26.45 9.64 -1.90
N THR A 133 25.31 10.25 -1.58
CA THR A 133 25.26 11.46 -0.72
C THR A 133 24.73 11.17 0.69
N TYR A 134 24.13 10.00 0.89
CA TYR A 134 23.40 9.62 2.10
C TYR A 134 22.25 10.56 2.48
N ARG A 135 21.74 11.34 1.52
CA ARG A 135 20.55 12.17 1.72
C ARG A 135 19.29 11.31 1.65
N LYS A 136 18.28 11.68 2.45
CA LYS A 136 16.95 11.09 2.41
C LYS A 136 16.15 11.71 1.25
N PHE A 137 15.45 10.87 0.50
CA PHE A 137 14.54 11.30 -0.54
C PHE A 137 13.19 10.61 -0.41
N ILE A 138 12.13 11.32 -0.78
CA ILE A 138 10.80 10.77 -0.95
C ILE A 138 10.66 10.44 -2.44
N LEU A 139 10.51 9.17 -2.75
CA LEU A 139 10.13 8.72 -4.09
C LEU A 139 8.62 8.64 -4.15
N THR A 140 8.03 9.13 -5.23
CA THR A 140 6.58 9.06 -5.47
C THR A 140 6.34 8.57 -6.89
N LEU A 141 5.62 7.46 -7.01
CA LEU A 141 5.20 6.93 -8.31
C LEU A 141 4.17 7.85 -8.97
N THR A 142 4.05 7.70 -10.28
CA THR A 142 2.94 8.25 -11.05
C THR A 142 2.18 7.11 -11.74
N TYR A 143 0.89 7.30 -12.00
CA TYR A 143 0.04 6.21 -12.48
C TYR A 143 0.43 5.71 -13.89
N LYS A 144 0.12 6.48 -14.95
CA LYS A 144 0.43 6.09 -16.34
C LYS A 144 1.58 6.87 -16.94
N GLU A 145 2.12 7.83 -16.21
CA GLU A 145 3.15 8.74 -16.73
C GLU A 145 4.54 8.08 -16.75
N LYS A 146 4.71 6.94 -16.06
CA LYS A 146 5.95 6.15 -16.03
C LYS A 146 7.16 6.95 -15.56
N VAL A 147 6.91 7.85 -14.63
CA VAL A 147 7.90 8.70 -13.98
C VAL A 147 7.85 8.49 -12.47
N ILE A 148 9.00 8.44 -11.83
CA ILE A 148 9.13 8.50 -10.38
C ILE A 148 9.66 9.88 -10.02
N LEU A 149 8.89 10.61 -9.24
CA LEU A 149 9.29 11.92 -8.72
C LEU A 149 10.17 11.72 -7.49
N VAL A 150 11.27 12.48 -7.41
CA VAL A 150 12.23 12.41 -6.31
C VAL A 150 12.22 13.75 -5.61
N PHE A 151 11.69 13.80 -4.39
CA PHE A 151 11.68 15.01 -3.56
C PHE A 151 12.75 14.91 -2.49
N ASP A 152 13.48 16.00 -2.25
CA ASP A 152 14.34 16.09 -1.07
C ASP A 152 13.48 15.97 0.18
N TYR A 153 13.85 15.10 1.12
CA TYR A 153 13.05 14.86 2.32
C TYR A 153 12.98 16.08 3.25
N ASN A 154 14.05 16.88 3.34
CA ASN A 154 14.11 18.00 4.27
C ASN A 154 13.41 19.24 3.73
N THR A 155 13.38 19.45 2.41
CA THR A 155 12.72 20.61 1.82
C THR A 155 11.39 20.28 1.16
N MET A 156 11.13 19.02 0.81
CA MET A 156 9.99 18.58 -0.02
C MET A 156 9.99 19.22 -1.43
N GLU A 157 11.14 19.72 -1.88
CA GLU A 157 11.31 20.25 -3.23
C GLU A 157 11.63 19.12 -4.20
N LEU A 158 11.10 19.20 -5.43
CA LEU A 158 11.41 18.25 -6.48
C LEU A 158 12.90 18.37 -6.84
N TYR A 159 13.65 17.32 -6.51
CA TYR A 159 15.09 17.23 -6.75
C TYR A 159 15.39 16.64 -8.12
N HIS A 160 14.67 15.59 -8.51
CA HIS A 160 14.90 14.86 -9.74
C HIS A 160 13.66 14.08 -10.20
N THR A 161 13.73 13.52 -11.41
CA THR A 161 12.72 12.59 -11.93
C THR A 161 13.39 11.42 -12.60
N PHE A 162 12.98 10.21 -12.25
CA PHE A 162 13.40 9.01 -12.97
C PHE A 162 12.34 8.57 -13.98
N GLU A 163 12.76 8.11 -15.15
CA GLU A 163 11.92 7.31 -16.04
C GLU A 163 11.86 5.85 -15.55
N HIS A 164 10.77 5.17 -15.84
CA HIS A 164 10.53 3.78 -15.47
C HIS A 164 9.60 3.12 -16.52
N GLU A 165 9.36 1.81 -16.47
CA GLU A 165 8.60 1.10 -17.52
C GLU A 165 7.19 0.65 -17.13
N LEU A 166 6.91 0.52 -15.84
CA LEU A 166 5.64 0.06 -15.30
C LEU A 166 4.69 1.22 -14.97
N ASP A 167 3.41 0.88 -14.86
CA ASP A 167 2.41 1.77 -14.28
C ASP A 167 2.54 1.77 -12.75
N GLY A 168 2.33 2.91 -12.10
CA GLY A 168 2.48 3.04 -10.64
C GLY A 168 1.22 2.66 -9.87
N TYR A 169 1.37 1.83 -8.84
CA TYR A 169 0.38 1.59 -7.78
C TYR A 169 1.06 1.80 -6.42
N GLY A 170 1.32 0.74 -5.64
CA GLY A 170 2.03 0.85 -4.37
C GLY A 170 3.54 0.98 -4.53
N LEU A 171 4.18 1.63 -3.57
CA LEU A 171 5.64 1.74 -3.44
C LEU A 171 5.98 1.60 -1.95
N THR A 172 7.01 0.82 -1.63
CA THR A 172 7.56 0.78 -0.26
C THR A 172 9.03 0.38 -0.31
N SER A 173 9.77 0.66 0.75
CA SER A 173 11.18 0.29 0.89
C SER A 173 11.41 -0.44 2.20
N ASN A 174 12.57 -1.07 2.35
CA ASN A 174 12.96 -1.72 3.61
C ASN A 174 13.55 -0.77 4.66
N ILE A 175 13.31 0.54 4.53
CA ILE A 175 13.85 1.53 5.45
C ILE A 175 13.09 1.51 6.79
N ASP A 176 13.82 1.51 7.91
CA ASP A 176 13.25 1.72 9.25
C ASP A 176 13.56 3.16 9.68
N LEU A 177 12.60 4.08 9.53
CA LEU A 177 12.84 5.51 9.82
C LEU A 177 12.95 5.85 11.30
N LEU A 178 12.68 4.91 12.20
CA LEU A 178 12.98 5.10 13.62
C LEU A 178 14.49 5.08 13.89
N GLN A 179 15.30 4.62 12.92
CA GLN A 179 16.74 4.65 12.98
C GLN A 179 17.30 6.02 12.56
N SER A 180 18.41 6.43 13.18
CA SER A 180 19.12 7.66 12.79
C SER A 180 19.69 7.55 11.38
N VAL A 181 20.09 8.69 10.79
CA VAL A 181 20.75 8.67 9.47
C VAL A 181 22.05 7.87 9.53
N GLU A 182 22.76 7.93 10.66
CA GLU A 182 23.99 7.19 10.92
C GLU A 182 23.73 5.69 10.96
N ASP A 183 22.70 5.25 11.70
CA ASP A 183 22.27 3.85 11.74
C ASP A 183 21.90 3.34 10.34
N LEU A 184 21.24 4.17 9.52
CA LEU A 184 20.88 3.85 8.13
C LEU A 184 22.09 3.87 7.17
N LYS A 185 23.28 4.31 7.61
CA LYS A 185 24.54 4.16 6.89
C LYS A 185 25.28 2.89 7.29
N GLU A 186 25.01 2.36 8.48
CA GLU A 186 25.68 1.17 9.00
C GLU A 186 25.52 -0.01 8.05
N GLU A 187 26.55 -0.85 7.99
CA GLU A 187 26.62 -2.01 7.08
C GLU A 187 26.43 -1.69 5.59
N ASN A 188 26.56 -0.40 5.22
CA ASN A 188 26.21 0.12 3.90
C ASN A 188 24.74 -0.10 3.54
N PHE A 189 23.80 0.00 4.49
CA PHE A 189 22.37 -0.16 4.20
C PHE A 189 21.94 0.66 2.98
N ALA A 190 22.36 1.92 2.85
CA ALA A 190 22.06 2.72 1.66
C ALA A 190 22.41 2.03 0.33
N ARG A 191 23.48 1.23 0.25
CA ARG A 191 23.87 0.48 -0.96
C ARG A 191 23.06 -0.80 -1.18
N TYR A 192 22.44 -1.34 -0.15
CA TYR A 192 21.74 -2.64 -0.18
C TYR A 192 20.26 -2.55 0.16
N GLN A 193 19.75 -1.35 0.42
CA GLN A 193 18.34 -1.08 0.63
C GLN A 193 17.55 -1.52 -0.61
N LYS A 194 16.29 -1.82 -0.40
CA LYS A 194 15.41 -2.42 -1.38
C LYS A 194 14.15 -1.57 -1.53
N LEU A 195 13.66 -1.51 -2.75
CA LEU A 195 12.46 -0.78 -3.13
C LEU A 195 11.56 -1.73 -3.91
N TRP A 196 10.31 -1.83 -3.49
CA TRP A 196 9.31 -2.69 -4.14
C TRP A 196 8.11 -1.88 -4.59
N THR A 197 7.54 -2.29 -5.73
CA THR A 197 6.35 -1.68 -6.29
C THR A 197 5.37 -2.71 -6.82
N THR A 198 4.10 -2.31 -6.91
CA THR A 198 3.02 -3.01 -7.61
C THR A 198 2.53 -2.16 -8.77
N THR A 199 1.85 -2.80 -9.72
CA THR A 199 1.37 -2.17 -10.97
C THR A 199 -0.10 -2.48 -11.26
N GLY A 200 -0.77 -3.15 -10.31
CA GLY A 200 -2.12 -3.68 -10.48
C GLY A 200 -2.19 -5.03 -11.20
N ASP A 201 -1.10 -5.51 -11.80
CA ASP A 201 -0.99 -6.91 -12.23
C ASP A 201 -0.78 -7.86 -11.02
N ASN A 202 -0.38 -9.10 -11.27
CA ASN A 202 -0.15 -10.09 -10.22
C ASN A 202 1.32 -10.24 -9.80
N TYR A 203 2.14 -9.20 -9.93
CA TYR A 203 3.55 -9.25 -9.57
C TYR A 203 3.94 -8.16 -8.57
N LEU A 204 4.88 -8.53 -7.70
CA LEU A 204 5.70 -7.62 -6.94
C LEU A 204 6.98 -7.39 -7.74
N TYR A 205 7.31 -6.14 -8.02
CA TYR A 205 8.52 -5.76 -8.70
C TYR A 205 9.52 -5.17 -7.71
N GLU A 206 10.79 -5.51 -7.88
CA GLU A 206 11.89 -4.82 -7.20
C GLU A 206 12.53 -3.84 -8.16
N ILE A 207 12.67 -2.59 -7.73
CA ILE A 207 13.31 -1.51 -8.49
C ILE A 207 14.74 -1.31 -7.95
N GLU A 208 15.71 -1.19 -8.86
CA GLU A 208 17.08 -0.86 -8.48
C GLU A 208 17.18 0.61 -8.05
N ILE A 209 17.71 0.84 -6.85
CA ILE A 209 18.07 2.18 -6.38
C ILE A 209 19.49 2.50 -6.87
N PRO A 210 19.67 3.54 -7.69
CA PRO A 210 20.96 3.85 -8.28
C PRO A 210 21.89 4.47 -7.25
N TYR A 211 23.21 4.33 -7.48
CA TYR A 211 24.23 4.89 -6.59
C TYR A 211 24.17 6.43 -6.49
N GLU A 212 23.98 7.12 -7.62
CA GLU A 212 23.91 8.57 -7.73
C GLU A 212 22.68 8.96 -8.56
N PHE A 213 21.76 9.72 -7.95
CA PHE A 213 20.46 10.05 -8.51
C PHE A 213 20.60 11.06 -9.64
N SER A 214 21.43 12.09 -9.44
CA SER A 214 21.66 13.17 -10.41
C SER A 214 22.19 12.71 -11.76
N LYS A 215 22.86 11.54 -11.83
CA LYS A 215 23.41 10.95 -13.06
C LYS A 215 22.55 9.84 -13.64
N THR A 216 21.48 9.44 -12.95
CA THR A 216 20.63 8.34 -13.39
C THR A 216 19.35 8.90 -13.97
N LYS A 217 19.04 8.54 -15.22
CA LYS A 217 17.82 8.98 -15.89
C LYS A 217 16.67 8.00 -15.74
N LYS A 218 16.95 6.70 -15.82
CA LYS A 218 15.95 5.62 -15.86
C LYS A 218 16.29 4.56 -14.83
N LEU A 219 15.29 4.09 -14.08
CA LEU A 219 15.45 2.98 -13.16
C LEU A 219 15.18 1.63 -13.84
N SER A 220 15.94 0.63 -13.43
CA SER A 220 15.82 -0.74 -13.90
C SER A 220 15.00 -1.58 -12.91
N ILE A 221 14.35 -2.63 -13.42
CA ILE A 221 13.73 -3.67 -12.60
C ILE A 221 14.80 -4.71 -12.28
N SER A 222 15.07 -4.93 -10.99
CA SER A 222 16.04 -5.93 -10.52
C SER A 222 15.39 -7.28 -10.20
N GLY A 223 14.08 -7.29 -9.95
CA GLY A 223 13.35 -8.49 -9.54
C GLY A 223 11.87 -8.43 -9.90
N LYS A 224 11.28 -9.61 -10.07
CA LYS A 224 9.86 -9.80 -10.36
C LYS A 224 9.37 -11.10 -9.74
N THR A 225 8.41 -11.01 -8.84
CA THR A 225 7.90 -12.16 -8.07
C THR A 225 6.37 -12.22 -8.20
N PRO A 226 5.79 -13.36 -8.64
CA PRO A 226 4.34 -13.50 -8.69
C PRO A 226 3.72 -13.42 -7.30
N ILE A 227 2.65 -12.64 -7.15
CA ILE A 227 1.87 -12.57 -5.91
C ILE A 227 0.79 -13.63 -5.96
N THR A 228 0.78 -14.51 -4.96
CA THR A 228 -0.17 -15.62 -4.86
C THR A 228 -0.80 -15.70 -3.48
N CYS A 229 -2.04 -16.16 -3.42
CA CYS A 229 -2.68 -16.49 -2.15
C CYS A 229 -3.52 -17.76 -2.28
N ALA A 230 -3.29 -18.70 -1.37
CA ALA A 230 -3.89 -20.05 -1.42
C ALA A 230 -3.74 -20.74 -2.80
N GLY A 231 -2.60 -20.52 -3.47
CA GLY A 231 -2.30 -21.10 -4.79
C GLY A 231 -2.86 -20.33 -5.99
N PHE A 232 -3.60 -19.23 -5.77
CA PHE A 232 -4.14 -18.40 -6.85
C PHE A 232 -3.33 -17.13 -7.06
N ALA A 233 -3.17 -16.70 -8.31
CA ALA A 233 -2.61 -15.38 -8.61
C ALA A 233 -3.51 -14.26 -8.07
N ILE A 234 -2.89 -13.27 -7.42
CA ILE A 234 -3.59 -12.12 -6.87
C ILE A 234 -3.26 -10.89 -7.72
N TYR A 235 -4.29 -10.31 -8.33
CA TYR A 235 -4.24 -9.10 -9.12
C TYR A 235 -4.72 -7.90 -8.30
N HIS A 236 -4.50 -6.70 -8.84
CA HIS A 236 -4.94 -5.44 -8.23
C HIS A 236 -4.36 -5.21 -6.83
N VAL A 237 -3.19 -5.79 -6.57
CA VAL A 237 -2.40 -5.42 -5.39
C VAL A 237 -1.98 -3.97 -5.57
N ASN A 238 -2.27 -3.17 -4.55
CA ASN A 238 -2.14 -1.73 -4.62
C ASN A 238 -1.11 -1.24 -3.60
N GLU A 239 -1.49 -0.33 -2.70
CA GLU A 239 -0.59 0.25 -1.71
C GLU A 239 0.11 -0.81 -0.85
N LEU A 240 1.36 -0.52 -0.47
CA LEU A 240 2.29 -1.44 0.18
C LEU A 240 2.88 -0.80 1.43
N GLU A 241 3.14 -1.63 2.45
CA GLU A 241 3.87 -1.23 3.65
C GLU A 241 4.81 -2.35 4.14
N TYR A 242 6.08 -2.01 4.42
CA TYR A 242 7.11 -2.98 4.78
C TYR A 242 7.14 -3.27 6.29
N HIS A 243 7.01 -4.55 6.64
CA HIS A 243 7.09 -5.01 8.02
C HIS A 243 8.51 -5.47 8.36
N VAL A 244 9.28 -4.61 9.02
CA VAL A 244 10.71 -4.81 9.31
C VAL A 244 11.02 -6.10 10.08
N GLN A 245 10.22 -6.43 11.10
CA GLN A 245 10.45 -7.60 11.94
C GLN A 245 10.27 -8.91 11.17
N ALA A 246 9.18 -9.02 10.40
CA ALA A 246 8.85 -10.24 9.66
C ALA A 246 9.52 -10.30 8.28
N LYS A 247 10.03 -9.16 7.75
CA LYS A 247 10.55 -9.00 6.39
C LYS A 247 9.51 -9.36 5.32
N THR A 248 8.29 -8.86 5.54
CA THR A 248 7.09 -9.10 4.73
C THR A 248 6.49 -7.77 4.28
N LEU A 249 5.50 -7.81 3.39
CA LEU A 249 4.75 -6.64 2.96
C LEU A 249 3.29 -6.76 3.34
N TYR A 250 2.73 -5.76 4.00
CA TYR A 250 1.29 -5.54 3.96
C TYR A 250 0.92 -4.91 2.62
N ALA A 251 -0.20 -5.32 2.06
CA ALA A 251 -0.65 -4.82 0.77
C ALA A 251 -2.17 -4.71 0.69
N ASN A 252 -2.69 -3.57 0.24
CA ASN A 252 -4.09 -3.45 -0.13
C ASN A 252 -4.37 -4.26 -1.39
N VAL A 253 -5.59 -4.79 -1.50
CA VAL A 253 -6.11 -5.34 -2.75
C VAL A 253 -7.26 -4.45 -3.23
N PHE A 254 -7.00 -3.67 -4.29
CA PHE A 254 -7.89 -2.62 -4.77
C PHE A 254 -9.28 -3.16 -5.11
N LEU A 255 -10.33 -2.37 -4.80
CA LEU A 255 -11.75 -2.74 -4.88
C LEU A 255 -12.23 -3.84 -3.92
N THR A 256 -11.37 -4.28 -3.00
CA THR A 256 -11.76 -5.17 -1.90
C THR A 256 -11.61 -4.47 -0.55
N LYS A 257 -12.02 -5.17 0.51
CA LYS A 257 -11.84 -4.76 1.90
C LYS A 257 -10.69 -5.53 2.55
N LEU A 258 -9.77 -6.06 1.74
CA LEU A 258 -8.72 -6.97 2.20
C LEU A 258 -7.35 -6.27 2.20
N ILE A 259 -6.57 -6.63 3.21
CA ILE A 259 -5.12 -6.47 3.24
C ILE A 259 -4.50 -7.87 3.27
N LEU A 260 -3.44 -8.06 2.50
CA LEU A 260 -2.60 -9.26 2.57
C LEU A 260 -1.30 -8.95 3.28
N GLU A 261 -0.76 -9.89 4.05
CA GLU A 261 0.67 -9.88 4.37
C GLU A 261 1.37 -10.89 3.46
N ILE A 262 2.44 -10.49 2.77
CA ILE A 262 3.08 -11.22 1.68
C ILE A 262 4.55 -11.50 2.04
N ASP A 263 4.99 -12.75 1.86
CA ASP A 263 6.41 -13.12 1.89
C ASP A 263 7.10 -12.54 0.64
N ILE A 264 8.04 -11.61 0.82
CA ILE A 264 8.72 -10.92 -0.28
C ILE A 264 9.50 -11.90 -1.17
N SER A 265 10.11 -12.92 -0.57
CA SER A 265 10.98 -13.86 -1.27
C SER A 265 10.20 -14.83 -2.16
N LYS A 266 8.97 -15.17 -1.78
CA LYS A 266 8.13 -16.16 -2.48
C LYS A 266 6.93 -15.55 -3.19
N GLY A 267 6.54 -14.33 -2.83
CA GLY A 267 5.29 -13.69 -3.25
C GLY A 267 4.03 -14.38 -2.71
N ALA A 268 4.16 -15.31 -1.76
CA ALA A 268 3.03 -16.02 -1.19
C ALA A 268 2.41 -15.23 -0.04
N CYS A 269 1.08 -15.13 -0.01
CA CYS A 269 0.37 -14.55 1.11
C CYS A 269 0.55 -15.42 2.38
N LEU A 270 0.84 -14.75 3.48
CA LEU A 270 0.98 -15.33 4.81
C LEU A 270 -0.26 -15.04 5.67
N LYS A 271 -0.84 -13.84 5.50
CA LYS A 271 -2.05 -13.42 6.21
C LYS A 271 -3.07 -12.80 5.25
N ILE A 272 -4.34 -13.02 5.55
CA ILE A 272 -5.48 -12.30 4.96
C ILE A 272 -6.17 -11.55 6.08
N ILE A 273 -6.26 -10.23 5.95
CA ILE A 273 -6.87 -9.34 6.93
C ILE A 273 -8.14 -8.76 6.30
N ASN A 274 -9.30 -9.08 6.87
CA ASN A 274 -10.59 -8.62 6.39
C ASN A 274 -11.06 -7.37 7.16
N LEU A 275 -11.12 -6.25 6.47
CA LEU A 275 -11.56 -4.95 7.01
C LEU A 275 -13.02 -4.61 6.67
N SER A 276 -13.84 -5.63 6.40
CA SER A 276 -15.28 -5.44 6.23
C SER A 276 -15.90 -4.69 7.41
N GLY A 277 -16.83 -3.77 7.14
CA GLY A 277 -17.46 -2.95 8.17
C GLY A 277 -16.67 -1.70 8.59
N LEU A 278 -15.45 -1.49 8.07
CA LEU A 278 -14.61 -0.38 8.54
C LEU A 278 -15.05 0.96 7.96
N VAL A 279 -15.36 1.02 6.66
CA VAL A 279 -15.79 2.25 5.98
C VAL A 279 -17.11 2.79 6.54
N GLU A 280 -17.98 1.89 7.03
CA GLU A 280 -19.24 2.23 7.69
C GLU A 280 -19.04 2.99 9.01
N LYS A 281 -17.81 2.98 9.57
CA LYS A 281 -17.44 3.72 10.77
C LYS A 281 -16.91 5.14 10.49
N CYS A 282 -16.80 5.53 9.22
CA CYS A 282 -16.43 6.88 8.83
C CYS A 282 -17.55 7.88 9.15
N ASP A 283 -17.14 9.09 9.50
CA ASP A 283 -18.03 10.23 9.64
C ASP A 283 -18.67 10.54 8.28
N ASN A 284 -19.97 10.84 8.26
CA ASN A 284 -20.74 11.09 7.03
C ASN A 284 -20.72 9.94 6.00
N TYR A 285 -20.53 8.68 6.42
CA TYR A 285 -20.51 7.51 5.54
C TYR A 285 -21.64 7.46 4.49
N GLU A 286 -22.88 7.83 4.87
CA GLU A 286 -24.02 7.85 3.95
C GLU A 286 -23.80 8.75 2.73
N GLY A 287 -23.12 9.89 2.91
CA GLY A 287 -22.74 10.80 1.82
C GLY A 287 -21.52 10.33 1.02
N MET A 288 -20.80 9.30 1.49
CA MET A 288 -19.58 8.76 0.89
C MET A 288 -19.79 7.49 0.08
N LYS A 289 -21.04 7.02 -0.11
CA LYS A 289 -21.38 5.83 -0.91
C LYS A 289 -21.14 6.04 -2.42
N ASN A 290 -20.02 6.66 -2.80
CA ASN A 290 -19.52 6.71 -4.16
C ASN A 290 -18.63 5.47 -4.43
N ARG A 291 -18.39 5.14 -5.70
CA ARG A 291 -17.57 3.98 -6.09
C ARG A 291 -16.06 4.20 -5.95
N GLU A 292 -15.65 5.44 -5.70
CA GLU A 292 -14.25 5.84 -5.61
C GLU A 292 -13.72 5.74 -4.16
N SER A 293 -14.63 5.66 -3.18
CA SER A 293 -14.36 5.51 -1.76
C SER A 293 -14.04 4.06 -1.43
N VAL A 294 -12.78 3.69 -1.60
CA VAL A 294 -12.28 2.33 -1.37
C VAL A 294 -11.09 2.35 -0.41
N LEU A 295 -10.93 1.23 0.31
CA LEU A 295 -9.79 0.98 1.20
C LEU A 295 -8.48 1.13 0.40
N ASN A 296 -7.59 2.00 0.90
CA ASN A 296 -6.25 2.21 0.37
C ASN A 296 -5.40 3.05 1.34
N GLY A 297 -4.14 2.69 1.53
CA GLY A 297 -3.23 3.35 2.47
C GLY A 297 -3.08 2.53 3.75
N ILE A 298 -1.87 2.08 4.02
CA ILE A 298 -1.48 1.26 5.16
C ILE A 298 -0.20 1.85 5.73
N ALA A 299 -0.14 2.04 7.03
CA ALA A 299 1.12 2.33 7.71
C ALA A 299 1.22 1.49 8.97
N ILE A 300 2.40 0.96 9.27
CA ILE A 300 2.63 0.21 10.51
C ILE A 300 2.82 1.18 11.67
N ASP A 301 2.09 0.95 12.77
CA ASP A 301 2.25 1.77 13.98
C ASP A 301 3.70 1.64 14.53
N PRO A 302 4.46 2.75 14.57
CA PRO A 302 5.86 2.73 14.99
C PRO A 302 6.04 2.29 16.46
N GLN A 303 5.00 2.42 17.30
CA GLN A 303 5.08 2.01 18.70
C GLN A 303 5.18 0.50 18.89
N ASN A 304 4.71 -0.29 17.92
CA ASN A 304 4.79 -1.74 17.96
C ASN A 304 5.22 -2.37 16.63
N SER A 305 5.96 -1.63 15.80
CA SER A 305 6.44 -2.04 14.47
C SER A 305 7.35 -3.28 14.48
N LYS A 306 7.93 -3.62 15.65
CA LYS A 306 8.77 -4.79 15.87
C LYS A 306 8.03 -6.01 16.42
N ALA A 307 6.71 -5.94 16.57
CA ALA A 307 5.89 -7.08 16.97
C ALA A 307 5.57 -7.97 15.77
N ASP A 308 5.38 -9.28 15.98
CA ASP A 308 4.96 -10.22 14.90
C ASP A 308 3.59 -9.86 14.28
N LEU A 309 2.78 -9.10 15.03
CA LEU A 309 1.46 -8.65 14.65
C LEU A 309 1.29 -7.18 15.09
N PRO A 310 1.88 -6.23 14.35
CA PRO A 310 1.81 -4.82 14.70
C PRO A 310 0.39 -4.29 14.54
N ASN A 311 0.12 -3.13 15.15
CA ASN A 311 -1.08 -2.37 14.82
C ASN A 311 -0.86 -1.70 13.46
N LEU A 312 -1.93 -1.55 12.71
CA LEU A 312 -1.90 -0.85 11.42
C LEU A 312 -2.70 0.44 11.53
N LEU A 313 -2.21 1.53 10.96
CA LEU A 313 -3.03 2.66 10.58
C LEU A 313 -3.53 2.43 9.16
N VAL A 314 -4.84 2.48 8.96
CA VAL A 314 -5.47 2.26 7.65
C VAL A 314 -6.45 3.38 7.34
N THR A 315 -6.58 3.70 6.06
CA THR A 315 -7.56 4.68 5.56
C THR A 315 -8.10 4.25 4.19
N GLY A 316 -8.70 5.17 3.45
CA GLY A 316 -9.12 4.95 2.08
C GLY A 316 -9.14 6.23 1.27
N LYS A 317 -9.43 6.05 -0.01
CA LYS A 317 -9.59 7.15 -0.96
C LYS A 317 -10.83 7.96 -0.58
N ILE A 318 -10.66 9.25 -0.30
CA ILE A 318 -11.72 10.18 0.10
C ILE A 318 -12.36 9.77 1.45
N TRP A 319 -11.65 9.03 2.29
CA TRP A 319 -12.12 8.75 3.65
C TRP A 319 -11.86 9.96 4.55
N PRO A 320 -12.84 10.44 5.34
CA PRO A 320 -12.64 11.54 6.26
C PRO A 320 -12.00 11.10 7.57
N ASN A 321 -11.72 9.79 7.72
CA ASN A 321 -11.11 9.23 8.91
C ASN A 321 -10.02 8.21 8.58
N MET A 322 -9.02 8.15 9.45
CA MET A 322 -8.05 7.05 9.53
C MET A 322 -8.34 6.21 10.77
N PHE A 323 -8.00 4.93 10.74
CA PHE A 323 -8.23 4.02 11.84
C PHE A 323 -6.94 3.31 12.23
N GLN A 324 -6.52 3.47 13.48
CA GLN A 324 -5.53 2.57 14.06
C GLN A 324 -6.27 1.30 14.48
N ILE A 325 -5.86 0.17 13.91
CA ILE A 325 -6.47 -1.12 14.10
C ILE A 325 -5.51 -2.11 14.73
N ARG A 326 -6.03 -2.96 15.62
CA ARG A 326 -5.33 -4.12 16.15
C ARG A 326 -5.84 -5.36 15.44
N LEU A 327 -4.94 -6.15 14.90
CA LEU A 327 -5.31 -7.39 14.19
C LEU A 327 -5.75 -8.47 15.19
N VAL A 328 -6.89 -9.09 14.91
CA VAL A 328 -7.46 -10.17 15.73
C VAL A 328 -7.51 -11.43 14.89
N LYS A 329 -6.86 -12.51 15.33
CA LYS A 329 -6.87 -13.78 14.60
C LYS A 329 -8.31 -14.32 14.58
N SER A 330 -8.86 -14.52 13.39
CA SER A 330 -10.13 -15.23 13.23
C SER A 330 -9.87 -16.73 13.30
N ILE A 331 -10.64 -17.42 14.15
CA ILE A 331 -10.61 -18.87 14.32
C ILE A 331 -11.72 -19.53 13.48
N SER A 332 -12.55 -18.75 12.79
CA SER A 332 -13.71 -19.29 12.07
C SER A 332 -13.36 -19.69 10.62
N LYS A 333 -13.57 -20.96 10.28
CA LYS A 333 -13.37 -21.50 8.92
C LYS A 333 -14.27 -20.81 7.88
N LEU A 334 -15.43 -20.29 8.30
CA LEU A 334 -16.42 -19.65 7.45
C LEU A 334 -15.97 -18.25 6.98
N GLU A 335 -15.38 -17.44 7.87
CA GLU A 335 -14.90 -16.10 7.52
C GLU A 335 -13.69 -16.14 6.59
N ALA A 336 -12.78 -17.10 6.80
CA ALA A 336 -11.64 -17.35 5.92
C ALA A 336 -12.06 -17.70 4.48
N THR A 337 -13.08 -18.55 4.35
CA THR A 337 -13.64 -18.93 3.05
C THR A 337 -14.42 -17.77 2.42
N ALA A 338 -15.12 -16.97 3.24
CA ALA A 338 -15.84 -15.79 2.78
C ALA A 338 -14.90 -14.69 2.25
N ALA A 339 -13.77 -14.44 2.91
CA ALA A 339 -12.80 -13.41 2.50
C ALA A 339 -12.20 -13.71 1.12
N LEU A 340 -11.73 -14.94 0.88
CA LEU A 340 -11.25 -15.35 -0.44
C LEU A 340 -12.38 -15.42 -1.46
N SER A 341 -13.57 -15.89 -1.07
CA SER A 341 -14.74 -15.86 -1.95
C SER A 341 -15.14 -14.44 -2.35
N GLU A 342 -15.03 -13.45 -1.47
CA GLU A 342 -15.30 -12.04 -1.74
C GLU A 342 -14.30 -11.48 -2.76
N TYR A 343 -13.00 -11.81 -2.62
CA TYR A 343 -11.99 -11.49 -3.64
C TYR A 343 -12.34 -12.08 -5.02
N PHE A 344 -12.65 -13.39 -5.11
CA PHE A 344 -13.00 -14.01 -6.39
C PHE A 344 -14.35 -13.54 -6.95
N LYS A 345 -15.30 -13.15 -6.09
CA LYS A 345 -16.59 -12.58 -6.51
C LYS A 345 -16.46 -11.14 -7.01
N SER A 346 -15.59 -10.35 -6.38
CA SER A 346 -15.40 -8.93 -6.71
C SER A 346 -14.52 -8.72 -7.94
N ILE A 347 -13.49 -9.56 -8.13
CA ILE A 347 -12.40 -9.27 -9.08
C ILE A 347 -12.04 -10.48 -9.96
N GLY A 348 -12.14 -11.71 -9.45
CA GLY A 348 -11.63 -12.93 -10.11
C GLY A 348 -12.21 -13.29 -11.50
N LYS A 349 -13.17 -12.53 -12.02
CA LYS A 349 -13.73 -12.70 -13.38
C LYS A 349 -13.53 -11.51 -14.31
N LYS A 350 -12.98 -10.40 -13.84
CA LYS A 350 -12.79 -9.17 -14.62
C LYS A 350 -11.34 -8.73 -14.55
N VAL A 351 -10.50 -9.46 -15.25
CA VAL A 351 -9.23 -8.92 -15.74
C VAL A 351 -9.60 -7.89 -16.83
N PRO A 352 -9.18 -6.62 -16.74
CA PRO A 352 -9.22 -5.70 -17.87
C PRO A 352 -8.38 -6.21 -19.05
#